data_AF-A0A839JEG9-F1
#
_entry.id   AF-A0A839JEG9-F1
#
_cell.length_a   1.000
_cell.length_b   1.000
_cell.length_c   1.000
_cell.angle_alpha   90.00
_cell.angle_beta   90.00
_cell.angle_gamma   90.00
#
_symmetry.space_group_name_H-M   'P 1'
#
loop_
_entity.id
_entity.type
_entity.pdbx_description
1 polymer ?
#
loop_
_entity_poly.entity_id
_entity_poly.type
_entity_poly.pdbx_seq_one_letter_code
_entity_poly.pdbx_strand_id
1 'polypeptide(L)'
;MDDPRRLREWLQEADPADADDVVYGIAWLASTEGGHDREAAQTLAWLLVPGSAFLASRLRTLSVDIDHVVAAELWLLVCTFPLQRRKVISNLMWDLRANVLAACEAPATLQRKDPTWYATVAFADSDLMAAIPDEPDPSAFDELVGVLDWACDHHVIAAADRQLVLMLVEVSQQLRLRQTSSHGLLGNDATTTVAALLGVCDRTVRRRFRRTIRALTEAAPAFSRAA
;
A
#
# COMPACT_ATOMS: atom_id res chain seq x y z
N MET A 1 27.33 14.06 -3.79
CA MET A 1 25.87 14.03 -3.57
C MET A 1 25.24 14.17 -4.95
N ASP A 2 24.94 13.04 -5.56
CA ASP A 2 24.32 12.99 -6.88
C ASP A 2 22.91 13.58 -6.81
N ASP A 3 22.51 14.28 -7.87
CA ASP A 3 21.25 15.03 -7.94
C ASP A 3 20.03 14.10 -7.77
N PRO A 4 19.18 14.26 -6.73
CA PRO A 4 18.00 13.42 -6.52
C PRO A 4 17.00 13.46 -7.68
N ARG A 5 17.10 14.46 -8.58
CA ARG A 5 16.33 14.51 -9.82
C ARG A 5 16.69 13.36 -10.78
N ARG A 6 17.98 13.00 -10.84
CA ARG A 6 18.46 11.88 -11.67
C ARG A 6 17.95 10.54 -11.17
N LEU A 7 17.79 10.39 -9.85
CA LEU A 7 17.19 9.19 -9.28
C LEU A 7 15.72 9.06 -9.72
N ARG A 8 14.97 10.17 -9.71
CA ARG A 8 13.59 10.17 -10.18
C ARG A 8 13.51 9.79 -11.66
N GLU A 9 14.32 10.42 -12.52
CA GLU A 9 14.40 10.08 -13.95
C GLU A 9 14.72 8.60 -14.16
N TRP A 10 15.69 8.05 -13.42
CA TRP A 10 16.03 6.63 -13.49
C TRP A 10 14.88 5.72 -13.06
N LEU A 11 14.15 6.05 -12.00
CA LEU A 11 13.00 5.27 -11.52
C LEU A 11 11.88 5.18 -12.56
N GLN A 12 11.78 6.12 -13.50
CA GLN A 12 10.78 6.08 -14.56
C GLN A 12 11.12 5.08 -15.67
N GLU A 13 12.41 4.85 -15.90
CA GLU A 13 12.90 4.00 -16.99
C GLU A 13 13.27 2.58 -16.51
N ALA A 14 13.47 2.41 -15.20
CA ALA A 14 13.87 1.15 -14.58
C ALA A 14 12.76 0.09 -14.59
N ASP A 15 13.18 -1.18 -14.50
CA ASP A 15 12.24 -2.28 -14.25
C ASP A 15 11.52 -2.07 -12.90
N PRO A 16 10.19 -2.31 -12.81
CA PRO A 16 9.44 -2.07 -11.57
C PRO A 16 9.89 -2.87 -10.34
N ALA A 17 10.56 -4.01 -10.52
CA ALA A 17 11.14 -4.77 -9.42
C ALA A 17 12.46 -4.13 -8.95
N ASP A 18 13.32 -3.76 -9.89
CA ASP A 18 14.59 -3.09 -9.61
C ASP A 18 14.37 -1.71 -8.96
N ALA A 19 13.37 -0.96 -9.44
CA ALA A 19 12.96 0.32 -8.85
C ALA A 19 12.51 0.14 -7.40
N ASP A 20 11.67 -0.86 -7.12
CA ASP A 20 11.18 -1.15 -5.76
C ASP A 20 12.31 -1.55 -4.82
N ASP A 21 13.25 -2.39 -5.28
CA ASP A 21 14.40 -2.81 -4.46
C ASP A 21 15.38 -1.65 -4.16
N VAL A 22 15.60 -0.74 -5.11
CA VAL A 22 16.41 0.47 -4.87
C VAL A 22 15.73 1.40 -3.87
N VAL A 23 14.43 1.68 -4.05
CA VAL A 23 13.66 2.51 -3.12
C VAL A 23 13.62 1.86 -1.73
N TYR A 24 13.47 0.53 -1.67
CA TYR A 24 13.55 -0.23 -0.44
C TYR A 24 14.88 -0.05 0.27
N GLY A 25 16.00 -0.16 -0.45
CA GLY A 25 17.33 0.05 0.10
C GLY A 25 17.53 1.46 0.67
N ILE A 26 17.03 2.48 -0.03
CA ILE A 26 17.06 3.88 0.47
C ILE A 26 16.22 4.01 1.74
N ALA A 27 15.03 3.42 1.75
CA ALA A 27 14.14 3.44 2.91
C ALA A 27 14.71 2.69 4.12
N TRP A 28 15.43 1.58 3.87
CA TRP A 28 16.19 0.87 4.90
C TRP A 28 17.23 1.79 5.54
N LEU A 29 18.08 2.43 4.75
CA LEU A 29 19.10 3.35 5.27
C LEU A 29 18.49 4.55 6.01
N ALA A 30 17.36 5.09 5.52
CA ALA A 30 16.66 6.20 6.16
C ALA A 30 16.03 5.85 7.52
N SER A 31 15.56 4.60 7.66
CA SER A 31 14.85 4.13 8.84
C SER A 31 15.73 4.12 10.08
N THR A 32 15.11 4.35 11.24
CA THR A 32 15.74 4.19 12.55
C THR A 32 16.28 2.77 12.78
N GLU A 33 15.73 1.75 12.10
CA GLU A 33 16.21 0.37 12.16
C GLU A 33 17.45 0.11 11.30
N GLY A 34 17.63 0.84 10.20
CA GLY A 34 18.69 0.61 9.22
C GLY A 34 19.86 1.60 9.26
N GLY A 35 19.95 2.41 10.31
CA GLY A 35 21.10 3.29 10.58
C GLY A 35 20.76 4.78 10.62
N HIS A 36 19.53 5.16 10.27
CA HIS A 36 19.03 6.53 10.30
C HIS A 36 19.91 7.51 9.51
N ASP A 37 20.32 7.10 8.32
CA ASP A 37 21.12 7.90 7.41
C ASP A 37 20.30 9.11 6.92
N ARG A 38 20.78 10.30 7.28
CA ARG A 38 20.12 11.56 6.98
C ARG A 38 20.07 11.86 5.48
N GLU A 39 21.10 11.47 4.71
CA GLU A 39 21.12 11.68 3.26
C GLU A 39 20.14 10.74 2.56
N ALA A 40 20.01 9.50 3.04
CA ALA A 40 19.00 8.56 2.55
C ALA A 40 17.58 9.05 2.87
N ALA A 41 17.34 9.51 4.11
CA ALA A 41 16.06 10.08 4.50
C ALA A 41 15.70 11.33 3.68
N GLN A 42 16.67 12.21 3.45
CA GLN A 42 16.46 13.40 2.63
C GLN A 42 16.17 13.05 1.17
N THR A 43 16.87 12.05 0.62
CA THR A 43 16.62 11.53 -0.74
C THR A 43 15.22 10.95 -0.86
N LEU A 44 14.79 10.11 0.09
CA LEU A 44 13.45 9.53 0.09
C LEU A 44 12.36 10.59 0.25
N ALA A 45 12.54 11.54 1.18
CA ALA A 45 11.62 12.67 1.32
C ALA A 45 11.51 13.46 0.00
N TRP A 46 12.64 13.75 -0.66
CA TRP A 46 12.66 14.42 -1.96
C TRP A 46 11.91 13.66 -3.05
N LEU A 47 11.98 12.33 -3.08
CA LEU A 47 11.18 11.52 -4.01
C LEU A 47 9.68 11.72 -3.80
N LEU A 48 9.25 11.90 -2.55
CA LEU A 48 7.85 12.00 -2.13
C LEU A 48 7.27 13.43 -2.18
N VAL A 49 8.12 14.46 -2.24
CA VAL A 49 7.70 15.89 -2.26
C VAL A 49 6.56 16.19 -3.25
N PRO A 50 6.59 15.70 -4.51
CA PRO A 50 5.50 15.99 -5.45
C PRO A 50 4.15 15.45 -4.97
N GLY A 51 4.13 14.20 -4.50
CA GLY A 51 2.92 13.56 -3.97
C GLY A 51 2.44 14.22 -2.68
N SER A 52 3.35 14.60 -1.78
CA SER A 52 3.00 15.27 -0.52
C SER A 52 2.48 16.69 -0.74
N ALA A 53 3.06 17.46 -1.67
CA ALA A 53 2.58 18.79 -2.02
C ALA A 53 1.16 18.74 -2.63
N PHE A 54 0.89 17.73 -3.46
CA PHE A 54 -0.46 17.49 -3.98
C PHE A 54 -1.45 17.17 -2.84
N LEU A 55 -1.06 16.30 -1.92
CA LEU A 55 -1.86 15.97 -0.74
C LEU A 55 -2.17 17.22 0.10
N ALA A 56 -1.18 18.08 0.35
CA ALA A 56 -1.36 19.31 1.11
C ALA A 56 -2.36 20.27 0.43
N SER A 57 -2.22 20.48 -0.89
CA SER A 57 -3.15 21.31 -1.68
C SER A 57 -4.59 20.81 -1.59
N ARG A 58 -4.78 19.49 -1.65
CA ARG A 58 -6.09 18.85 -1.55
C ARG A 58 -6.71 18.95 -0.15
N LEU A 59 -5.90 18.98 0.89
CA LEU A 59 -6.33 19.04 2.28
C LEU A 59 -6.28 20.46 2.87
N ARG A 60 -5.99 21.48 2.06
CA ARG A 60 -5.80 22.88 2.49
C ARG A 60 -6.94 23.48 3.32
N THR A 61 -8.15 22.94 3.20
CA THR A 61 -9.31 23.44 3.95
C THR A 61 -9.41 22.86 5.36
N LEU A 62 -8.60 21.85 5.70
CA LEU A 62 -8.60 21.21 7.02
C LEU A 62 -7.76 21.95 8.06
N SER A 63 -6.71 22.65 7.63
CA SER A 63 -5.86 23.44 8.52
C SER A 63 -5.19 24.58 7.76
N VAL A 64 -4.99 25.72 8.45
CA VAL A 64 -4.19 26.84 7.93
C VAL A 64 -2.71 26.48 7.80
N ASP A 65 -2.25 25.51 8.59
CA ASP A 65 -0.86 25.05 8.63
C ASP A 65 -0.67 23.70 7.91
N ILE A 66 -1.52 23.38 6.93
CA ILE A 66 -1.54 22.06 6.28
C ILE A 66 -0.17 21.63 5.75
N ASP A 67 0.60 22.57 5.19
CA ASP A 67 1.92 22.28 4.62
C ASP A 67 2.91 21.85 5.71
N HIS A 68 2.84 22.47 6.89
CA HIS A 68 3.66 22.10 8.04
C HIS A 68 3.27 20.73 8.59
N VAL A 69 1.97 20.43 8.68
CA VAL A 69 1.48 19.12 9.12
C VAL A 69 1.94 18.03 8.16
N VAL A 70 1.76 18.22 6.86
CA VAL A 70 2.19 17.26 5.84
C VAL A 70 3.71 17.07 5.85
N ALA A 71 4.49 18.15 5.98
CA ALA A 71 5.94 18.04 6.05
C ALA A 71 6.42 17.30 7.31
N ALA A 72 5.79 17.56 8.46
CA ALA A 72 6.11 16.89 9.71
C ALA A 72 5.79 15.38 9.65
N GLU A 73 4.58 15.03 9.19
CA GLU A 73 4.17 13.63 9.04
C GLU A 73 5.01 12.89 8.00
N LEU A 74 5.35 13.53 6.88
CA LEU A 74 6.24 12.96 5.87
C LEU A 74 7.61 12.63 6.47
N TRP A 75 8.20 13.58 7.21
CA TRP A 75 9.51 13.37 7.82
C TRP A 75 9.50 12.24 8.84
N LEU A 76 8.47 12.19 9.69
CA LEU A 76 8.29 11.11 10.65
C LEU A 76 8.19 9.76 9.95
N LEU A 77 7.28 9.63 8.97
CA LEU A 77 7.09 8.39 8.23
C LEU A 77 8.35 7.92 7.51
N VAL A 78 9.06 8.81 6.81
CA VAL A 78 10.35 8.47 6.17
C VAL A 78 11.33 7.83 7.16
N CYS A 79 11.33 8.28 8.40
CA CYS A 79 12.24 7.80 9.43
C CYS A 79 11.75 6.54 10.16
N THR A 80 10.44 6.31 10.23
CA THR A 80 9.83 5.25 11.05
C THR A 80 9.03 4.25 10.25
N PHE A 81 9.10 4.29 8.92
CA PHE A 81 8.30 3.42 8.06
C PHE A 81 8.61 1.94 8.35
N PRO A 82 7.58 1.09 8.56
CA PRO A 82 7.76 -0.34 8.77
C PRO A 82 8.16 -1.04 7.45
N LEU A 83 9.47 -1.30 7.31
CA LEU A 83 10.09 -1.86 6.12
C LEU A 83 9.76 -3.33 5.83
N GLN A 84 8.85 -3.94 6.59
CA GLN A 84 8.25 -5.22 6.21
C GLN A 84 7.29 -5.04 5.03
N ARG A 85 6.77 -3.83 4.80
CA ARG A 85 5.90 -3.50 3.67
C ARG A 85 6.73 -3.12 2.43
N ARG A 86 6.60 -3.92 1.36
CA ARG A 86 7.16 -3.62 0.02
C ARG A 86 6.39 -2.48 -0.66
N LYS A 87 6.83 -1.98 -1.83
CA LYS A 87 6.21 -0.80 -2.48
C LYS A 87 6.19 0.40 -1.55
N VAL A 88 7.39 0.78 -1.11
CA VAL A 88 7.59 1.76 -0.04
C VAL A 88 6.93 3.09 -0.36
N ILE A 89 7.09 3.61 -1.58
CA ILE A 89 6.52 4.91 -1.98
C ILE A 89 4.99 4.91 -1.82
N SER A 90 4.33 3.90 -2.38
CA SER A 90 2.87 3.83 -2.39
C SER A 90 2.31 3.68 -0.97
N ASN A 91 2.91 2.79 -0.16
CA ASN A 91 2.48 2.58 1.23
C ASN A 91 2.76 3.81 2.10
N LEU A 92 3.90 4.47 1.92
CA LEU A 92 4.24 5.68 2.68
C LEU A 92 3.28 6.83 2.34
N MET A 93 2.93 7.03 1.07
CA MET A 93 1.93 8.02 0.66
C MET A 93 0.53 7.74 1.22
N TRP A 94 0.17 6.46 1.33
CA TRP A 94 -1.07 6.03 1.96
C TRP A 94 -1.12 6.40 3.44
N ASP A 95 -0.08 6.05 4.19
CA ASP A 95 -0.01 6.36 5.61
C ASP A 95 0.13 7.85 5.86
N LEU A 96 0.86 8.57 4.99
CA LEU A 96 0.99 10.02 5.07
C LEU A 96 -0.38 10.69 5.04
N ARG A 97 -1.26 10.24 4.15
CA ARG A 97 -2.63 10.73 4.11
C ARG A 97 -3.38 10.38 5.39
N ALA A 98 -3.30 9.12 5.84
CA ALA A 98 -4.00 8.68 7.04
C ALA A 98 -3.57 9.49 8.28
N ASN A 99 -2.27 9.70 8.45
CA ASN A 99 -1.67 10.42 9.56
C ASN A 99 -2.01 11.91 9.51
N VAL A 100 -1.95 12.55 8.35
CA VAL A 100 -2.35 13.97 8.20
C VAL A 100 -3.84 14.16 8.52
N LEU A 101 -4.71 13.25 8.07
CA LEU A 101 -6.13 13.31 8.40
C LEU A 101 -6.40 13.08 9.89
N ALA A 102 -5.63 12.20 10.53
CA ALA A 102 -5.70 11.98 11.97
C ALA A 102 -5.20 13.22 12.75
N ALA A 103 -4.06 13.81 12.34
CA ALA A 103 -3.47 15.00 12.94
C ALA A 103 -4.36 16.24 12.81
N CYS A 104 -5.15 16.35 11.73
CA CYS A 104 -6.17 17.38 11.57
C CYS A 104 -7.52 17.06 12.25
N GLU A 105 -7.60 16.03 13.10
CA GLU A 105 -8.82 15.59 13.78
C GLU A 105 -10.01 15.34 12.84
N ALA A 106 -9.73 14.91 11.59
CA ALA A 106 -10.73 14.68 10.55
C ALA A 106 -10.90 13.19 10.15
N PRO A 107 -10.99 12.23 11.09
CA PRO A 107 -11.01 10.79 10.77
C PRO A 107 -12.27 10.35 10.02
N ALA A 108 -13.35 11.13 10.01
CA ALA A 108 -14.56 10.82 9.23
C ALA A 108 -14.30 10.84 7.71
N THR A 109 -13.27 11.55 7.24
CA THR A 109 -12.90 11.60 5.81
C THR A 109 -12.12 10.37 5.32
N LEU A 110 -11.55 9.57 6.24
CA LEU A 110 -10.90 8.28 5.96
C LEU A 110 -11.89 7.22 5.45
N GLN A 111 -13.18 7.31 5.82
CA GLN A 111 -14.21 6.37 5.35
C GLN A 111 -14.53 6.51 3.87
N ARG A 112 -14.13 7.62 3.24
CA ARG A 112 -14.28 7.82 1.80
C ARG A 112 -13.17 7.05 1.07
N LYS A 113 -13.39 5.76 0.85
CA LYS A 113 -12.67 4.98 -0.17
C LYS A 113 -13.01 5.54 -1.54
N ASP A 114 -12.36 6.63 -1.93
CA ASP A 114 -12.51 7.24 -3.24
C ASP A 114 -11.36 6.77 -4.14
N PRO A 115 -11.54 5.69 -4.94
CA PRO A 115 -10.55 5.28 -5.94
C PRO A 115 -10.27 6.37 -6.98
N THR A 116 -11.05 7.45 -6.99
CA THR A 116 -10.83 8.64 -7.83
C THR A 116 -9.72 9.56 -7.30
N TRP A 117 -9.17 9.31 -6.10
CA TRP A 117 -8.19 10.22 -5.49
C TRP A 117 -6.86 10.27 -6.25
N TYR A 118 -6.37 9.11 -6.73
CA TYR A 118 -5.24 9.04 -7.66
C TYR A 118 -5.66 9.32 -9.12
N ALA A 119 -6.89 8.96 -9.50
CA ALA A 119 -7.39 9.16 -10.87
C ALA A 119 -7.76 10.62 -11.22
N THR A 120 -7.84 11.54 -10.25
CA THR A 120 -8.10 12.96 -10.54
C THR A 120 -6.79 13.74 -10.63
N VAL A 121 -6.05 13.49 -11.71
CA VAL A 121 -4.94 14.32 -12.15
C VAL A 121 -5.52 15.61 -12.73
N ALA A 122 -5.38 16.73 -12.02
CA ALA A 122 -5.74 18.04 -12.55
C ALA A 122 -4.77 19.13 -12.08
N PHE A 123 -3.88 19.48 -13.02
CA PHE A 123 -3.37 20.82 -13.30
C PHE A 123 -2.64 21.58 -12.17
N ALA A 124 -1.44 21.11 -11.82
CA ALA A 124 -0.36 21.97 -11.33
C ALA A 124 0.98 21.43 -11.85
N ASP A 125 1.73 22.31 -12.51
CA ASP A 125 3.02 22.12 -13.22
C ASP A 125 3.29 20.73 -13.84
N SER A 126 2.97 20.63 -15.14
CA SER A 126 3.01 19.42 -15.96
C SER A 126 4.38 18.73 -16.00
N ASP A 127 5.48 19.48 -15.85
CA ASP A 127 6.84 18.92 -15.98
C ASP A 127 7.32 18.24 -14.68
N LEU A 128 6.80 18.64 -13.52
CA LEU A 128 7.14 18.00 -12.23
C LEU A 128 6.33 16.72 -11.99
N MET A 129 5.13 16.65 -12.60
CA MET A 129 4.20 15.51 -12.49
C MET A 129 4.44 14.45 -13.55
N ALA A 130 4.90 14.81 -14.76
CA ALA A 130 5.34 13.84 -15.77
C ALA A 130 6.59 13.05 -15.34
N ALA A 131 7.30 13.53 -14.31
CA ALA A 131 8.46 12.89 -13.70
C ALA A 131 8.11 11.88 -12.58
N ILE A 132 6.83 11.78 -12.19
CA ILE A 132 6.37 10.73 -11.27
C ILE A 132 6.02 9.55 -12.16
N PRO A 133 6.66 8.36 -12.02
CA PRO A 133 6.11 7.17 -12.66
C PRO A 133 4.64 7.11 -12.28
N ASP A 134 3.77 6.88 -13.26
CA ASP A 134 2.41 6.40 -12.99
C ASP A 134 2.59 4.99 -12.39
N GLU A 135 3.11 4.92 -11.16
CA GLU A 135 3.06 3.71 -10.35
C GLU A 135 1.56 3.46 -10.21
N PRO A 136 1.04 2.39 -10.83
CA PRO A 136 -0.36 2.09 -10.70
C PRO A 136 -0.65 2.03 -9.21
N ASP A 137 -1.71 2.72 -8.78
CA ASP A 137 -2.32 2.57 -7.45
C ASP A 137 -2.12 1.11 -7.04
N PRO A 138 -1.46 0.79 -5.90
CA PRO A 138 -1.24 -0.59 -5.52
C PRO A 138 -2.58 -1.27 -5.68
N SER A 139 -2.63 -2.24 -6.58
CA SER A 139 -3.89 -2.86 -6.92
C SER A 139 -4.52 -3.30 -5.61
N ALA A 140 -5.84 -3.32 -5.49
CA ALA A 140 -6.47 -3.92 -4.32
C ALA A 140 -5.93 -5.35 -4.04
N PHE A 141 -5.31 -5.97 -5.05
CA PHE A 141 -4.50 -7.18 -4.93
C PHE A 141 -3.15 -6.99 -4.21
N ASP A 142 -2.38 -5.95 -4.52
CA ASP A 142 -1.08 -5.66 -3.90
C ASP A 142 -1.24 -5.23 -2.43
N GLU A 143 -2.26 -4.42 -2.13
CA GLU A 143 -2.64 -4.09 -0.75
C GLU A 143 -2.96 -5.37 0.05
N LEU A 144 -3.71 -6.29 -0.56
CA LEU A 144 -4.01 -7.58 0.04
C LEU A 144 -2.75 -8.42 0.25
N VAL A 145 -1.82 -8.47 -0.71
CA VAL A 145 -0.55 -9.20 -0.56
C VAL A 145 0.24 -8.65 0.63
N GLY A 146 0.39 -7.33 0.75
CA GLY A 146 1.10 -6.70 1.86
C GLY A 146 0.51 -7.01 3.23
N VAL A 147 -0.83 -7.00 3.36
CA VAL A 147 -1.52 -7.40 4.60
C VAL A 147 -1.26 -8.87 4.93
N LEU A 148 -1.27 -9.75 3.92
CA LEU A 148 -1.06 -11.19 4.12
C LEU A 148 0.39 -11.52 4.46
N ASP A 149 1.36 -10.82 3.87
CA ASP A 149 2.79 -10.97 4.18
C ASP A 149 3.06 -10.58 5.64
N TRP A 150 2.61 -9.40 6.06
CA TRP A 150 2.71 -8.97 7.46
C TRP A 150 2.09 -10.00 8.42
N ALA A 151 0.92 -10.53 8.09
CA ALA A 151 0.22 -11.50 8.92
C ALA A 151 0.94 -12.84 9.01
N CYS A 152 1.67 -13.24 7.96
CA CYS A 152 2.55 -14.40 8.00
C CYS A 152 3.79 -14.16 8.87
N ASP A 153 4.45 -13.01 8.71
CA ASP A 153 5.64 -12.64 9.48
C ASP A 153 5.36 -12.55 10.98
N HIS A 154 4.16 -12.08 11.35
CA HIS A 154 3.71 -11.98 12.75
C HIS A 154 2.99 -13.23 13.24
N HIS A 155 3.02 -14.33 12.47
CA HIS A 155 2.39 -15.62 12.81
C HIS A 155 0.88 -15.53 13.12
N VAL A 156 0.18 -14.52 12.61
CA VAL A 156 -1.27 -14.38 12.70
C VAL A 156 -1.96 -15.45 11.85
N ILE A 157 -1.39 -15.72 10.67
CA ILE A 157 -1.85 -16.75 9.74
C ILE A 157 -0.67 -17.59 9.25
N ALA A 158 -0.92 -18.83 8.85
CA ALA A 158 0.10 -19.66 8.23
C ALA A 158 0.30 -19.31 6.75
N ALA A 159 1.49 -19.60 6.19
CA ALA A 159 1.75 -19.42 4.75
C ALA A 159 0.74 -20.17 3.85
N ALA A 160 0.23 -21.32 4.32
CA ALA A 160 -0.82 -22.07 3.63
C ALA A 160 -2.17 -21.33 3.60
N ASP A 161 -2.49 -20.54 4.62
CA ASP A 161 -3.71 -19.74 4.68
C ASP A 161 -3.59 -18.50 3.77
N ARG A 162 -2.41 -17.88 3.71
CA ARG A 162 -2.09 -16.84 2.70
C ARG A 162 -2.29 -17.36 1.28
N GLN A 163 -1.70 -18.51 0.95
CA GLN A 163 -1.82 -19.10 -0.39
C GLN A 163 -3.28 -19.39 -0.74
N LEU A 164 -4.07 -19.87 0.22
CA LEU A 164 -5.50 -20.11 0.05
C LEU A 164 -6.27 -18.83 -0.32
N VAL A 165 -5.98 -17.72 0.38
CA VAL A 165 -6.66 -16.44 0.12
C VAL A 165 -6.30 -15.91 -1.27
N LEU A 166 -5.03 -15.90 -1.64
CA LEU A 166 -4.58 -15.43 -2.96
C LEU A 166 -5.17 -16.27 -4.09
N MET A 167 -5.19 -17.60 -3.94
CA MET A 167 -5.78 -18.50 -4.94
C MET A 167 -7.30 -18.28 -5.10
N LEU A 168 -8.02 -18.01 -4.02
CA LEU A 168 -9.46 -17.67 -4.08
C LEU A 168 -9.70 -16.33 -4.79
N VAL A 169 -8.86 -15.32 -4.53
CA VAL A 169 -8.96 -14.02 -5.21
C VAL A 169 -8.71 -14.19 -6.70
N GLU A 170 -7.62 -14.84 -7.08
CA GLU A 170 -7.25 -15.09 -8.48
C GLU A 170 -8.36 -15.84 -9.23
N VAL A 171 -8.82 -16.98 -8.70
CA VAL A 171 -9.90 -17.77 -9.32
C VAL A 171 -11.19 -16.95 -9.40
N SER A 172 -11.53 -16.16 -8.37
CA SER A 172 -12.72 -15.32 -8.40
C SER A 172 -12.64 -14.21 -9.46
N GLN A 173 -11.46 -13.64 -9.70
CA GLN A 173 -11.24 -12.65 -10.75
C GLN A 173 -11.39 -13.26 -12.14
N GLN A 174 -10.80 -14.44 -12.37
CA GLN A 174 -10.94 -15.18 -13.63
C GLN A 174 -12.41 -15.55 -13.93
N LEU A 175 -13.19 -15.88 -12.90
CA LEU A 175 -14.63 -16.15 -13.03
C LEU A 175 -15.45 -14.88 -13.24
N ARG A 176 -15.08 -13.74 -12.62
CA ARG A 176 -15.72 -12.44 -12.89
C ARG A 176 -15.56 -11.98 -14.33
N LEU A 177 -14.40 -12.23 -14.94
CA LEU A 177 -14.15 -11.98 -16.36
C LEU A 177 -15.04 -12.84 -17.28
N ARG A 178 -15.67 -13.90 -16.76
CA ARG A 178 -16.50 -14.87 -17.50
C ARG A 178 -18.03 -14.66 -17.39
N GLN A 179 -18.48 -13.48 -16.97
CA GLN A 179 -19.89 -13.05 -16.89
C GLN A 179 -20.77 -13.71 -15.82
N THR A 180 -21.06 -12.97 -14.75
CA THR A 180 -22.40 -12.65 -14.18
C THR A 180 -22.21 -11.89 -12.86
N SER A 181 -23.17 -11.03 -12.50
CA SER A 181 -23.10 -10.07 -11.38
C SER A 181 -23.21 -10.69 -9.98
N SER A 182 -23.22 -12.02 -9.84
CA SER A 182 -23.58 -12.73 -8.60
C SER A 182 -22.41 -13.40 -7.87
N HIS A 183 -21.18 -13.37 -8.39
CA HIS A 183 -20.08 -14.14 -7.81
C HIS A 183 -19.24 -13.34 -6.80
N GLY A 184 -19.45 -13.66 -5.51
CA GLY A 184 -18.56 -13.26 -4.42
C GLY A 184 -17.33 -14.17 -4.30
N LEU A 185 -16.35 -13.76 -3.47
CA LEU A 185 -15.09 -14.50 -3.24
C LEU A 185 -15.29 -15.95 -2.76
N LEU A 186 -16.43 -16.22 -2.11
CA LEU A 186 -16.86 -17.54 -1.67
C LEU A 186 -18.00 -18.10 -2.53
N GLY A 187 -18.06 -17.76 -3.82
CA GLY A 187 -18.97 -18.38 -4.77
C GLY A 187 -18.72 -19.89 -4.89
N ASN A 188 -19.75 -20.67 -5.23
CA ASN A 188 -19.62 -22.13 -5.33
C ASN A 188 -18.51 -22.51 -6.32
N ASP A 189 -18.52 -21.95 -7.53
CA ASP A 189 -17.52 -22.25 -8.56
C ASP A 189 -16.10 -21.94 -8.11
N ALA A 190 -15.87 -20.76 -7.52
CA ALA A 190 -14.56 -20.38 -6.99
C ALA A 190 -14.09 -21.35 -5.89
N THR A 191 -14.98 -21.72 -4.96
CA THR A 191 -14.61 -22.65 -3.89
C THR A 191 -14.39 -24.07 -4.37
N THR A 192 -15.14 -24.52 -5.38
CA THR A 192 -15.01 -25.86 -5.98
C THR A 192 -13.71 -25.96 -6.77
N THR A 193 -13.37 -24.94 -7.57
CA THR A 193 -12.10 -24.90 -8.31
C THR A 193 -10.91 -24.91 -7.36
N VAL A 194 -10.90 -24.06 -6.33
CA VAL A 194 -9.82 -24.03 -5.33
C VAL A 194 -9.76 -25.33 -4.52
N ALA A 195 -10.90 -25.92 -4.18
CA ALA A 195 -10.96 -27.20 -3.48
C ALA A 195 -10.33 -28.33 -4.31
N ALA A 196 -10.62 -28.39 -5.61
CA ALA A 196 -10.01 -29.34 -6.53
C ALA A 196 -8.48 -29.14 -6.65
N LEU A 197 -8.01 -27.89 -6.78
CA LEU A 197 -6.58 -27.57 -6.85
C LEU A 197 -5.82 -27.98 -5.59
N LEU A 198 -6.47 -27.90 -4.42
CA LEU A 198 -5.88 -28.24 -3.13
C LEU A 198 -6.14 -29.69 -2.69
N GLY A 199 -6.90 -30.47 -3.46
CA GLY A 199 -7.28 -31.84 -3.10
C GLY A 199 -8.14 -31.95 -1.84
N VAL A 200 -8.96 -30.93 -1.55
CA VAL A 200 -9.85 -30.87 -0.37
C VAL A 200 -11.31 -30.67 -0.78
N CYS A 201 -12.22 -30.65 0.20
CA CYS A 201 -13.62 -30.30 -0.06
C CYS A 201 -13.89 -28.80 0.13
N ASP A 202 -14.91 -28.28 -0.57
CA ASP A 202 -15.34 -26.87 -0.54
C ASP A 202 -15.64 -26.38 0.88
N ARG A 203 -16.20 -27.24 1.73
CA ARG A 203 -16.46 -26.94 3.14
C ARG A 203 -15.17 -26.59 3.88
N THR A 204 -14.07 -27.27 3.55
CA THR A 204 -12.74 -27.02 4.15
C THR A 204 -12.17 -25.68 3.68
N VAL A 205 -12.28 -25.37 2.38
CA VAL A 205 -11.90 -24.07 1.79
C VAL A 205 -12.63 -22.93 2.50
N ARG A 206 -13.97 -22.98 2.56
CA ARG A 206 -14.81 -21.96 3.22
C ARG A 206 -14.48 -21.80 4.71
N ARG A 207 -14.26 -22.91 5.42
CA ARG A 207 -13.90 -22.90 6.84
C ARG A 207 -12.54 -22.25 7.07
N ARG A 208 -11.52 -22.63 6.30
CA ARG A 208 -10.16 -22.06 6.40
C ARG A 208 -10.14 -20.58 6.04
N PHE A 209 -10.81 -20.18 4.96
CA PHE A 209 -10.93 -18.77 4.57
C PHE A 209 -11.57 -17.94 5.69
N ARG A 210 -12.73 -18.36 6.21
CA ARG A 210 -13.41 -17.64 7.32
C ARG A 210 -12.56 -17.54 8.58
N ARG A 211 -11.81 -18.59 8.92
CA ARG A 211 -10.87 -18.57 10.04
C ARG A 211 -9.74 -17.56 9.80
N THR A 212 -9.20 -17.53 8.58
CA THR A 212 -8.12 -16.60 8.18
C THR A 212 -8.60 -15.16 8.26
N ILE A 213 -9.75 -14.83 7.67
CA ILE A 213 -10.32 -13.47 7.73
C ILE A 213 -10.62 -13.05 9.16
N ARG A 214 -11.11 -13.97 10.02
CA ARG A 214 -11.31 -13.67 11.43
C ARG A 214 -9.99 -13.33 12.14
N ALA A 215 -8.95 -14.15 11.96
CA ALA A 215 -7.65 -13.90 12.55
C ALA A 215 -7.06 -12.55 12.10
N LEU A 216 -7.17 -12.23 10.80
CA LEU A 216 -6.76 -10.94 10.26
C LEU A 216 -7.57 -9.77 10.85
N THR A 217 -8.88 -9.94 11.02
CA THR A 217 -9.75 -8.91 11.62
C THR A 217 -9.39 -8.66 13.09
N GLU A 218 -9.09 -9.71 13.84
CA GLU A 218 -8.65 -9.61 15.25
C GLU A 218 -7.27 -8.94 15.35
N ALA A 219 -6.38 -9.16 14.38
CA ALA A 219 -5.06 -8.57 14.32
C ALA A 219 -5.00 -7.18 13.65
N ALA A 220 -6.09 -6.73 13.02
CA ALA A 220 -6.14 -5.46 12.29
C ALA A 220 -5.67 -4.24 13.11
N PRO A 221 -5.98 -4.10 14.41
CA PRO A 221 -5.48 -2.98 15.22
C PRO A 221 -3.97 -3.01 15.45
N ALA A 222 -3.31 -4.16 15.30
CA ALA A 222 -1.85 -4.26 15.40
C ALA A 222 -1.19 -3.93 14.06
N PHE A 223 -1.82 -4.35 12.94
CA PHE A 223 -1.41 -3.91 11.61
C PHE A 223 -1.47 -2.39 11.48
N SER A 224 -2.56 -1.76 11.95
CA SER A 224 -2.74 -0.29 11.91
C SER A 224 -1.95 0.50 12.97
N ARG A 225 -1.21 -0.18 13.86
CA ARG A 225 -0.32 0.45 14.85
C ARG A 225 1.16 0.24 14.50
N ALA A 226 1.45 -0.83 13.75
CA ALA A 226 2.74 -1.06 13.13
C ALA A 226 2.84 -0.30 11.79
N ALA A 227 1.72 -0.02 11.13
CA ALA A 227 1.53 0.98 10.08
C ALA A 227 1.24 2.35 10.69
#